data_AF-A0A1I3GIB0-F1
#
_entry.id   AF-A0A1I3GIB0-F1
#
_cell.length_a   1.000
_cell.length_b   1.000
_cell.length_c   1.000
_cell.angle_alpha   90.00
_cell.angle_beta   90.00
_cell.angle_gamma   90.00
#
_symmetry.space_group_name_H-M   'P 1'
#
loop_
_entity.id
_entity.type
_entity.pdbx_description
1 polymer ?
#
loop_
_entity_poly.entity_id
_entity_poly.type
_entity_poly.pdbx_seq_one_letter_code
_entity_poly.pdbx_strand_id
1 'polypeptide(L)'
;MTPPRPSRPAPARRDLLRGLAAAPLLLRAPAAAASAAEQPIRLRELYEKDLSFSALALSLEGERTTIEGFMAPPLKAESRFFVLTNRPLAVCPFCESEAEWPDDILAVLTRRVVDVIPFNIRIAVEGRLSLGARTDPETGFVSRVRLEDAEVERA
;
A
#
# COMPACT_ATOMS: atom_id res chain seq x y z
N MET A 1 84.52 -37.88 10.76
CA MET A 1 85.31 -38.07 9.53
C MET A 1 85.00 -39.47 9.00
N THR A 2 84.76 -39.58 7.68
CA THR A 2 84.44 -40.82 6.89
C THR A 2 82.98 -41.31 6.93
N PRO A 3 82.35 -41.78 5.82
CA PRO A 3 82.40 -41.42 4.39
C PRO A 3 80.97 -41.15 3.78
N PRO A 4 80.83 -40.89 2.46
CA PRO A 4 79.60 -40.38 1.82
C PRO A 4 78.78 -41.38 0.98
N ARG A 5 77.48 -41.06 0.79
CA ARG A 5 76.56 -41.31 -0.39
C ARG A 5 76.33 -42.77 -0.85
N PRO A 6 75.47 -43.09 -1.84
CA PRO A 6 74.27 -42.44 -2.44
C PRO A 6 73.03 -43.40 -2.33
N SER A 7 71.80 -43.08 -2.74
CA SER A 7 71.31 -43.25 -4.12
C SER A 7 69.85 -42.81 -4.26
N ARG A 8 69.58 -41.89 -5.20
CA ARG A 8 68.26 -41.66 -5.79
C ARG A 8 68.00 -42.70 -6.89
N PRO A 9 66.75 -43.17 -7.03
CA PRO A 9 66.16 -43.33 -8.35
C PRO A 9 65.03 -42.31 -8.60
N ALA A 10 64.90 -41.99 -9.89
CA ALA A 10 64.22 -40.87 -10.50
C ALA A 10 62.70 -41.13 -10.74
N PRO A 11 61.95 -40.16 -11.29
CA PRO A 11 60.51 -40.02 -11.12
C PRO A 11 59.70 -40.90 -12.08
N ALA A 12 58.58 -41.44 -11.59
CA ALA A 12 57.50 -41.90 -12.45
C ALA A 12 56.56 -40.72 -12.74
N ARG A 13 56.68 -40.22 -13.97
CA ARG A 13 55.75 -39.30 -14.64
C ARG A 13 54.39 -39.98 -14.86
N ARG A 14 53.34 -39.13 -14.96
CA ARG A 14 51.94 -39.40 -15.38
C ARG A 14 51.08 -39.82 -14.19
N ASP A 15 50.03 -39.12 -13.78
CA ASP A 15 49.07 -38.27 -14.50
C ASP A 15 48.49 -37.25 -13.51
N LEU A 16 48.50 -35.95 -13.86
CA LEU A 16 47.37 -35.25 -14.46
C LEU A 16 46.29 -34.87 -13.44
N LEU A 17 46.28 -33.57 -13.11
CA LEU A 17 45.15 -32.70 -12.82
C LEU A 17 43.92 -33.24 -12.09
N ARG A 18 43.55 -32.53 -11.01
CA ARG A 18 42.21 -31.99 -10.65
C ARG A 18 42.19 -31.81 -9.12
N GLY A 19 41.83 -30.70 -8.52
CA GLY A 19 41.32 -29.42 -8.95
C GLY A 19 40.99 -28.65 -7.67
N LEU A 20 41.33 -27.36 -7.62
CA LEU A 20 40.86 -26.43 -6.60
C LEU A 20 39.32 -26.35 -6.64
N ALA A 21 38.67 -26.26 -5.48
CA ALA A 21 37.76 -25.17 -5.12
C ALA A 21 37.01 -25.51 -3.82
N ALA A 22 37.43 -24.94 -2.70
CA ALA A 22 36.58 -24.80 -1.53
C ALA A 22 35.59 -23.65 -1.81
N ALA A 23 34.31 -23.98 -2.04
CA ALA A 23 33.26 -22.98 -2.20
C ALA A 23 32.72 -22.58 -0.81
N PRO A 24 32.69 -21.29 -0.43
CA PRO A 24 32.05 -20.87 0.79
C PRO A 24 30.53 -20.89 0.59
N LEU A 25 29.84 -21.64 1.44
CA LEU A 25 28.38 -21.70 1.50
C LEU A 25 27.85 -20.36 2.06
N LEU A 26 27.50 -19.43 1.17
CA LEU A 26 26.80 -18.20 1.53
C LEU A 26 25.37 -18.55 1.99
N LEU A 27 25.14 -18.61 3.31
CA LEU A 27 23.80 -18.63 3.86
C LEU A 27 23.11 -17.29 3.56
N ARG A 28 22.19 -17.32 2.61
CA ARG A 28 21.30 -16.21 2.28
C ARG A 28 20.18 -16.18 3.31
N ALA A 29 20.30 -15.31 4.31
CA ALA A 29 19.21 -15.02 5.24
C ALA A 29 18.01 -14.42 4.47
N PRO A 30 16.76 -14.80 4.75
CA PRO A 30 15.62 -14.09 4.22
C PRO A 30 15.58 -12.73 4.92
N ALA A 31 15.68 -11.65 4.14
CA ALA A 31 15.27 -10.34 4.61
C ALA A 31 13.76 -10.43 4.84
N ALA A 32 13.36 -10.60 6.09
CA ALA A 32 12.01 -10.27 6.50
C ALA A 32 11.85 -8.78 6.22
N ALA A 33 11.19 -8.44 5.12
CA ALA A 33 10.63 -7.13 4.92
C ALA A 33 9.64 -6.93 6.07
N ALA A 34 10.10 -6.33 7.16
CA ALA A 34 9.22 -5.71 8.11
C ALA A 34 8.52 -4.61 7.32
N SER A 35 7.30 -4.88 6.86
CA SER A 35 6.38 -3.79 6.53
C SER A 35 6.26 -3.00 7.83
N ALA A 36 6.95 -1.86 7.88
CA ALA A 36 6.59 -0.81 8.81
C ALA A 36 5.09 -0.63 8.63
N ALA A 37 4.33 -0.78 9.71
CA ALA A 37 2.91 -0.45 9.69
C ALA A 37 2.83 1.03 9.31
N GLU A 38 2.65 1.31 8.02
CA GLU A 38 2.43 2.64 7.49
C GLU A 38 1.20 3.15 8.25
N GLN A 39 1.38 4.21 9.04
CA GLN A 39 0.26 4.77 9.79
C GLN A 39 -0.83 5.18 8.79
N PRO A 40 -2.11 4.90 9.06
CA PRO A 40 -3.18 5.31 8.17
C PRO A 40 -3.12 6.81 7.89
N ILE A 41 -3.24 7.18 6.62
CA ILE A 41 -3.22 8.57 6.17
C ILE A 41 -4.52 9.24 6.60
N ARG A 42 -4.43 10.48 7.09
CA ARG A 42 -5.63 11.29 7.34
C ARG A 42 -6.06 11.98 6.07
N LEU A 43 -7.38 12.04 5.85
CA LEU A 43 -8.01 12.77 4.74
C LEU A 43 -7.43 14.17 4.49
N ARG A 44 -7.21 14.95 5.55
CA ARG A 44 -6.67 16.31 5.47
C ARG A 44 -5.26 16.39 4.86
N GLU A 45 -4.50 15.30 4.89
CA GLU A 45 -3.12 15.24 4.36
C GLU A 45 -3.09 15.10 2.84
N LEU A 46 -4.25 14.83 2.22
CA LEU A 46 -4.39 14.74 0.77
C LEU A 46 -4.52 16.11 0.09
N TYR A 47 -4.63 17.19 0.88
CA TYR A 47 -4.87 18.54 0.39
C TYR A 47 -3.86 19.54 0.96
N GLU A 48 -3.51 20.53 0.15
CA GLU A 48 -2.88 21.76 0.60
C GLU A 48 -3.93 22.74 1.13
N LYS A 49 -3.48 23.86 1.73
CA LYS A 49 -4.37 24.89 2.31
C LYS A 49 -5.28 25.57 1.28
N ASP A 50 -4.92 25.51 0.00
CA ASP A 50 -5.68 26.09 -1.12
C ASP A 50 -6.59 25.06 -1.81
N LEU A 51 -6.78 23.87 -1.22
CA LEU A 51 -7.59 22.77 -1.74
C LEU A 51 -7.05 22.10 -3.02
N SER A 52 -5.82 22.42 -3.40
CA SER A 52 -5.06 21.63 -4.37
C SER A 52 -4.60 20.30 -3.76
N PHE A 53 -4.31 19.30 -4.61
CA PHE A 53 -3.81 18.02 -4.14
C PHE A 53 -2.40 18.19 -3.57
N SER A 54 -2.17 17.61 -2.40
CA SER A 54 -0.85 17.66 -1.76
C SER A 54 0.19 16.86 -2.54
N ALA A 55 1.46 17.17 -2.30
CA ALA A 55 2.55 16.37 -2.85
C ALA A 55 2.44 14.87 -2.46
N LEU A 56 1.94 14.60 -1.25
CA LEU A 56 1.65 13.25 -0.78
C LEU A 56 0.56 12.59 -1.64
N ALA A 57 -0.59 13.24 -1.83
CA ALA A 57 -1.67 12.69 -2.64
C ALA A 57 -1.20 12.38 -4.06
N LEU A 58 -0.48 13.30 -4.70
CA LEU A 58 0.06 13.11 -6.05
C LEU A 58 1.05 11.95 -6.13
N SER A 59 1.87 11.75 -5.08
CA SER A 59 2.82 10.63 -5.02
C SER A 59 2.15 9.26 -4.84
N LEU A 60 0.92 9.25 -4.33
CA LEU A 60 0.14 8.04 -4.06
C LEU A 60 -0.89 7.73 -5.16
N GLU A 61 -0.98 8.55 -6.21
CA GLU A 61 -1.96 8.32 -7.29
C GLU A 61 -1.75 6.95 -7.93
N GLY A 62 -2.79 6.12 -7.88
CA GLY A 62 -2.75 4.75 -8.36
C GLY A 62 -2.10 3.76 -7.40
N GLU A 63 -1.58 4.16 -6.25
CA GLU A 63 -1.01 3.24 -5.25
C GLU A 63 -2.07 2.71 -4.27
N ARG A 64 -1.78 1.56 -3.65
CA ARG A 64 -2.60 1.05 -2.54
C ARG A 64 -2.24 1.81 -1.26
N THR A 65 -3.23 2.44 -0.65
CA THR A 65 -3.05 3.23 0.56
C THR A 65 -4.19 3.01 1.54
N THR A 66 -3.89 3.16 2.83
CA THR A 66 -4.85 3.04 3.92
C THR A 66 -5.17 4.41 4.47
N ILE A 67 -6.46 4.78 4.45
CA ILE A 67 -6.95 6.07 4.93
C ILE A 67 -7.86 5.86 6.13
N GLU A 68 -7.64 6.63 7.19
CA GLU A 68 -8.51 6.62 8.37
C GLU A 68 -9.66 7.63 8.28
N GLY A 69 -10.82 7.26 8.81
CA GLY A 69 -11.97 8.15 8.91
C GLY A 69 -13.21 7.51 9.52
N PHE A 70 -14.36 8.10 9.23
CA PHE A 70 -15.68 7.64 9.65
C PHE A 70 -16.56 7.40 8.42
N MET A 71 -17.30 6.30 8.44
CA MET A 71 -18.27 5.98 7.41
C MET A 71 -19.47 6.93 7.54
N ALA A 72 -19.70 7.75 6.52
CA ALA A 72 -20.99 8.42 6.38
C ALA A 72 -22.06 7.38 6.08
N PRO A 73 -23.24 7.42 6.73
CA PRO A 73 -24.32 6.48 6.48
C PRO A 73 -24.67 6.40 4.98
N PRO A 74 -24.57 5.21 4.34
CA PRO A 74 -24.85 5.07 2.91
C PRO A 74 -26.28 5.45 2.55
N LEU A 75 -26.48 6.04 1.36
CA LEU A 75 -27.81 6.42 0.87
C LEU A 75 -28.73 5.22 0.58
N LYS A 76 -28.15 4.04 0.36
CA LYS A 76 -28.84 2.77 0.12
C LYS A 76 -28.22 1.70 1.00
N ALA A 77 -29.04 0.84 1.59
CA ALA A 77 -28.60 -0.20 2.53
C ALA A 77 -27.66 -1.25 1.89
N GLU A 78 -27.78 -1.51 0.59
CA GLU A 78 -26.97 -2.50 -0.14
C GLU A 78 -26.04 -1.82 -1.15
N SER A 79 -25.25 -0.85 -0.66
CA SER A 79 -24.36 -0.07 -1.50
C SER A 79 -22.94 -0.67 -1.54
N ARG A 80 -22.28 -0.57 -2.70
CA ARG A 80 -20.83 -0.78 -2.86
C ARG A 80 -20.05 0.54 -2.79
N PHE A 81 -20.71 1.57 -2.29
CA PHE A 81 -20.25 2.94 -2.25
C PHE A 81 -20.62 3.57 -0.92
N PHE A 82 -19.67 4.30 -0.33
CA PHE A 82 -19.92 5.19 0.79
C PHE A 82 -18.92 6.35 0.78
N VAL A 83 -19.17 7.37 1.60
CA VAL A 83 -18.25 8.49 1.78
C VAL A 83 -17.50 8.31 3.10
N LEU A 84 -16.17 8.34 3.04
CA LEU A 84 -15.30 8.39 4.20
C LEU A 84 -15.09 9.86 4.60
N THR A 85 -15.15 10.14 5.89
CA THR A 85 -15.15 11.50 6.42
C THR A 85 -14.13 11.64 7.55
N ASN A 86 -13.54 12.82 7.74
CA ASN A 86 -12.54 13.06 8.81
C ASN A 86 -13.17 13.15 10.21
N ARG A 87 -14.49 13.38 10.28
CA ARG A 87 -15.28 13.55 11.51
C ARG A 87 -16.60 12.78 11.42
N PRO A 88 -17.17 12.29 12.54
CA PRO A 88 -18.46 11.61 12.54
C PRO A 88 -19.56 12.48 11.93
N LEU A 89 -20.26 11.97 10.91
CA LEU A 89 -21.43 12.62 10.30
C LEU A 89 -22.63 11.69 10.32
N ALA A 90 -23.76 12.18 10.83
CA ALA A 90 -25.01 11.43 10.85
C ALA A 90 -25.72 11.40 9.48
N VAL A 91 -25.30 12.25 8.53
CA VAL A 91 -25.86 12.37 7.18
C VAL A 91 -24.71 12.48 6.18
N CYS A 92 -24.85 11.83 5.02
CA CYS A 92 -23.86 11.89 3.95
C CYS A 92 -23.81 13.30 3.33
N PRO A 93 -22.64 13.96 3.28
CA PRO A 93 -22.44 15.17 2.49
C PRO A 93 -22.34 14.78 1.01
N PHE A 94 -23.49 14.73 0.33
CA PHE A 94 -23.54 14.40 -1.09
C PHE A 94 -23.12 15.63 -1.91
N CYS A 95 -22.13 15.47 -2.80
CA CYS A 95 -21.67 16.54 -3.67
C CYS A 95 -22.25 16.35 -5.08
N GLU A 96 -22.94 17.38 -5.59
CA GLU A 96 -23.51 17.40 -6.95
C GLU A 96 -22.53 17.99 -7.98
N SER A 97 -21.53 18.76 -7.52
CA SER A 97 -20.51 19.39 -8.37
C SER A 97 -19.11 19.37 -7.74
N GLU A 98 -18.08 19.59 -8.56
CA GLU A 98 -16.70 19.67 -8.07
C GLU A 98 -16.49 20.88 -7.14
N ALA A 99 -17.20 21.98 -7.38
CA ALA A 99 -17.10 23.20 -6.58
C ALA A 99 -17.63 23.04 -5.15
N GLU A 100 -18.48 22.04 -4.91
CA GLU A 100 -19.06 21.73 -3.61
C GLU A 100 -18.26 20.68 -2.82
N TRP A 101 -17.17 20.16 -3.40
CA TRP A 101 -16.35 19.11 -2.80
C TRP A 101 -15.49 19.66 -1.65
N PRO A 102 -15.65 19.17 -0.40
CA PRO A 102 -14.82 19.57 0.73
C PRO A 102 -13.51 18.77 0.79
N ASP A 103 -12.51 19.28 1.52
CA ASP A 103 -11.20 18.63 1.75
C ASP A 103 -11.20 17.57 2.85
N ASP A 104 -12.34 17.34 3.50
CA ASP A 104 -12.46 16.44 4.64
C ASP A 104 -13.22 15.14 4.33
N ILE A 105 -13.46 14.85 3.04
CA ILE A 105 -14.15 13.64 2.57
C ILE A 105 -13.44 12.93 1.40
N LEU A 106 -13.77 11.65 1.22
CA LEU A 106 -13.31 10.80 0.13
C LEU A 106 -14.41 9.81 -0.26
N ALA A 107 -14.54 9.54 -1.56
CA ALA A 107 -15.43 8.48 -2.04
C ALA A 107 -14.77 7.10 -1.94
N VAL A 108 -15.48 6.12 -1.39
CA VAL A 108 -15.00 4.74 -1.31
C VAL A 108 -15.84 3.87 -2.23
N LEU A 109 -15.18 3.15 -3.14
CA LEU A 109 -15.79 2.16 -4.01
C LEU A 109 -15.26 0.77 -3.66
N THR A 110 -16.16 -0.11 -3.21
CA THR A 110 -15.82 -1.46 -2.77
C THR A 110 -16.16 -2.51 -3.82
N ARG A 111 -15.48 -3.66 -3.75
CA ARG A 111 -15.77 -4.82 -4.63
C ARG A 111 -17.05 -5.56 -4.24
N ARG A 112 -17.47 -5.46 -2.98
CA ARG A 112 -18.62 -6.15 -2.40
C ARG A 112 -19.50 -5.16 -1.66
N VAL A 113 -20.75 -5.50 -1.41
CA VAL A 113 -21.65 -4.69 -0.58
C VAL A 113 -21.00 -4.50 0.79
N VAL A 114 -20.99 -3.26 1.27
CA VAL A 114 -20.37 -2.91 2.54
C VAL A 114 -21.36 -3.10 3.69
N ASP A 115 -20.90 -3.69 4.79
CA ASP A 115 -21.68 -3.68 6.04
C ASP A 115 -21.67 -2.26 6.61
N VAL A 116 -22.85 -1.74 6.95
CA VAL A 116 -22.96 -0.40 7.53
C VAL A 116 -22.29 -0.38 8.91
N ILE A 117 -21.27 0.46 9.05
CA ILE A 117 -20.59 0.71 10.32
C ILE A 117 -21.16 2.02 10.92
N PRO A 118 -21.50 2.07 12.22
CA PRO A 118 -22.00 3.29 12.84
C PRO A 118 -21.03 4.47 12.67
N PHE A 119 -21.55 5.64 12.33
CA PHE A 119 -20.77 6.84 11.97
C PHE A 119 -19.86 7.36 13.10
N ASN A 120 -20.05 6.90 14.34
CA ASN A 120 -19.24 7.24 15.50
C ASN A 120 -18.06 6.29 15.73
N ILE A 121 -17.88 5.29 14.87
CA ILE A 121 -16.77 4.34 14.89
C ILE A 121 -15.75 4.74 13.83
N ARG A 122 -14.49 4.92 14.26
CA ARG A 122 -13.37 5.15 13.35
C ARG A 122 -13.01 3.85 12.65
N ILE A 123 -12.74 3.93 11.35
CA ILE A 123 -12.36 2.81 10.49
C ILE A 123 -11.11 3.16 9.69
N ALA A 124 -10.40 2.14 9.24
CA ALA A 124 -9.36 2.25 8.23
C ALA A 124 -9.87 1.62 6.93
N VAL A 125 -9.61 2.28 5.80
CA VAL A 125 -10.03 1.79 4.49
C VAL A 125 -8.80 1.71 3.61
N GLU A 126 -8.48 0.51 3.14
CA GLU A 126 -7.42 0.29 2.17
C GLU A 126 -8.02 0.27 0.77
N GLY A 127 -7.41 0.98 -0.18
CA GLY A 127 -7.80 0.90 -1.58
C GLY A 127 -6.77 1.54 -2.49
N ARG A 128 -7.02 1.49 -3.80
CA ARG A 128 -6.22 2.22 -4.79
C ARG A 128 -6.65 3.69 -4.79
N LEU A 129 -5.72 4.60 -4.51
CA LEU A 129 -6.02 6.04 -4.57
C LEU A 129 -6.24 6.48 -6.02
N SER A 130 -7.30 7.24 -6.27
CA SER A 130 -7.56 7.88 -7.54
C SER A 130 -7.97 9.34 -7.33
N LEU A 131 -7.26 10.25 -7.99
CA LEU A 131 -7.44 11.69 -7.94
C LEU A 131 -8.14 12.21 -9.21
N GLY A 132 -8.63 13.46 -9.11
CA GLY A 132 -9.30 14.17 -10.21
C GLY A 132 -10.82 14.00 -10.21
N ALA A 133 -11.51 14.92 -10.87
CA ALA A 133 -12.97 14.96 -10.91
C ALA A 133 -13.56 13.78 -11.70
N ARG A 134 -14.50 13.06 -11.08
CA ARG A 134 -15.30 12.02 -11.74
C ARG A 134 -16.72 12.02 -11.21
N THR A 135 -17.68 11.96 -12.12
CA THR A 135 -19.09 11.70 -11.81
C THR A 135 -19.36 10.21 -11.89
N ASP A 136 -19.95 9.66 -10.84
CA ASP A 136 -20.45 8.29 -10.84
C ASP A 136 -21.72 8.18 -11.69
N PRO A 137 -21.77 7.29 -12.71
CA PRO A 137 -22.89 7.24 -13.65
C PRO A 137 -24.18 6.68 -13.04
N GLU A 138 -24.10 5.93 -11.93
CA GLU A 138 -25.26 5.30 -11.30
C GLU A 138 -25.94 6.23 -10.30
N THR A 139 -25.16 7.04 -9.58
CA THR A 139 -25.64 7.91 -8.50
C THR A 139 -25.64 9.39 -8.85
N GLY A 140 -24.86 9.81 -9.86
CA GLY A 140 -24.59 11.21 -10.15
C GLY A 140 -23.62 11.87 -9.17
N PHE A 141 -23.05 11.12 -8.21
CA PHE A 141 -22.14 11.67 -7.21
C PHE A 141 -20.84 12.15 -7.86
N VAL A 142 -20.45 13.40 -7.57
CA VAL A 142 -19.18 13.95 -8.04
C VAL A 142 -18.09 13.72 -7.00
N SER A 143 -16.95 13.19 -7.44
CA SER A 143 -15.80 12.89 -6.59
C SER A 143 -14.50 13.51 -7.10
N ARG A 144 -13.69 14.09 -6.21
CA ARG A 144 -12.31 14.53 -6.53
C ARG A 144 -11.25 13.54 -6.08
N VAL A 145 -11.52 12.77 -5.03
CA VAL A 145 -10.61 11.75 -4.48
C VAL A 145 -11.41 10.50 -4.15
N ARG A 146 -10.84 9.35 -4.50
CA ARG A 146 -11.47 8.06 -4.33
C ARG A 146 -10.49 7.01 -3.84
N LEU A 147 -11.01 6.04 -3.10
CA LEU A 147 -10.41 4.72 -2.96
C LEU A 147 -11.19 3.73 -3.83
N GLU A 148 -10.52 3.15 -4.82
CA GLU A 148 -11.06 2.10 -5.66
C GLU A 148 -10.65 0.73 -5.15
N ASP A 149 -11.46 -0.29 -5.47
CA ASP A 149 -11.24 -1.67 -5.02
C ASP A 149 -11.03 -1.78 -3.51
N ALA A 150 -11.77 -0.96 -2.76
CA ALA A 150 -11.51 -0.74 -1.35
C ALA A 150 -12.01 -1.88 -0.46
N GLU A 151 -11.29 -2.09 0.63
CA GLU A 151 -11.60 -3.01 1.71
C GLU A 151 -11.60 -2.25 3.04
N VAL A 152 -12.60 -2.53 3.89
CA VAL A 152 -12.76 -1.84 5.17
C VAL A 152 -12.18 -2.70 6.29
N GLU A 153 -11.20 -2.15 6.99
CA GLU A 153 -10.64 -2.72 8.21
C GLU A 153 -11.22 -1.99 9.42
N ARG A 154 -11.65 -2.75 10.43
CA ARG A 154 -12.01 -2.17 11.72
C ARG A 154 -10.71 -1.88 12.48
N ALA A 155 -10.50 -0.60 12.82
CA ALA A 155 -9.36 -0.13 13.60
C ALA A 155 -9.51 -0.45 15.09
#